data_AF-A0AAQ4NY31-F1
#
_entry.id   AF-A0AAQ4NY31-F1
#
_cell.length_a   1.000
_cell.length_b   1.000
_cell.length_c   1.000
_cell.angle_alpha   90.00
_cell.angle_beta   90.00
_cell.angle_gamma   90.00
#
_symmetry.space_group_name_H-M   'P 1'
#
loop_
_entity.id
_entity.type
_entity.pdbx_description
1 polymer ?
#
loop_
_entity_poly.entity_id
_entity_poly.type
_entity_poly.pdbx_seq_one_letter_code
_entity_poly.pdbx_strand_id
1 'polypeptide(L)'
;MTSLRNVSQQTLTSDKMADASFQEEFLETHNAYRAKHNTPKMTLNQELTASAQKWADQLLATNTMQHSETADGENIYGMSSSAPIKPTGKEAVDSWYSEIKDYKWSSPGFQSDTGHFTQVVWKDSTELGVGLATDGKRVFVVGQYRPAGNMNMPGYFEKNVCPLGKILPLFE
;
A
#
# COMPACT_ATOMS: atom_id res chain seq x y z
N MET A 1 44.33 -21.29 27.28
CA MET A 1 44.19 -20.13 26.38
C MET A 1 43.00 -20.39 25.49
N THR A 2 41.82 -20.01 25.94
CA THR A 2 40.55 -20.35 25.27
C THR A 2 40.25 -19.23 24.26
N SER A 3 40.36 -19.55 22.98
CA SER A 3 40.02 -18.65 21.88
C SER A 3 38.49 -18.56 21.78
N LEU A 4 37.95 -17.40 22.13
CA LEU A 4 36.54 -17.07 21.94
C LEU A 4 36.35 -16.71 20.47
N ARG A 5 35.52 -17.50 19.77
CA ARG A 5 35.08 -17.21 18.41
C ARG A 5 34.15 -16.00 18.45
N ASN A 6 34.54 -14.94 17.73
CA ASN A 6 33.66 -13.82 17.39
C ASN A 6 32.45 -14.35 16.62
N VAL A 7 31.28 -14.35 17.27
CA VAL A 7 30.01 -14.45 16.57
C VAL A 7 29.73 -13.06 16.05
N SER A 8 29.89 -12.86 14.74
CA SER A 8 29.39 -11.67 14.05
C SER A 8 27.87 -11.64 14.21
N GLN A 9 27.38 -10.81 15.13
CA GLN A 9 26.01 -10.34 15.08
C GLN A 9 25.85 -9.58 13.76
N GLN A 10 25.22 -10.25 12.80
CA GLN A 10 24.83 -9.64 11.54
C GLN A 10 23.74 -8.62 11.89
N THR A 11 24.18 -7.37 12.04
CA THR A 11 23.30 -6.22 12.22
C THR A 11 22.47 -6.14 10.94
N LEU A 12 21.16 -6.35 11.03
CA LEU A 12 20.23 -6.10 9.93
C LEU A 12 20.29 -4.60 9.63
N THR A 13 21.11 -4.23 8.66
CA THR A 13 21.18 -2.88 8.12
C THR A 13 19.82 -2.54 7.52
N SER A 14 19.31 -1.34 7.81
CA SER A 14 17.99 -0.80 7.43
C SER A 14 17.70 -0.69 5.93
N ASP A 15 18.50 -1.33 5.07
CA ASP A 15 18.63 -0.96 3.65
C ASP A 15 17.82 -1.81 2.67
N LYS A 16 16.91 -2.70 3.11
CA LYS A 16 15.85 -3.27 2.25
C LYS A 16 14.93 -4.20 3.03
N MET A 17 14.04 -3.63 3.83
CA MET A 17 12.95 -4.40 4.44
C MET A 17 11.88 -4.74 3.38
N ALA A 18 11.55 -3.80 2.48
CA ALA A 18 10.87 -4.08 1.21
C ALA A 18 11.90 -4.41 0.11
N ASP A 19 12.27 -5.67 -0.02
CA ASP A 19 13.12 -6.12 -1.13
C ASP A 19 12.37 -6.13 -2.47
N ALA A 20 13.07 -6.46 -3.56
CA ALA A 20 12.49 -6.46 -4.90
C ALA A 20 11.30 -7.43 -5.03
N SER A 21 11.33 -8.58 -4.33
CA SER A 21 10.26 -9.57 -4.38
C SER A 21 9.00 -9.06 -3.67
N PHE A 22 9.16 -8.36 -2.55
CA PHE A 22 8.06 -7.71 -1.84
C PHE A 22 7.42 -6.61 -2.70
N GLN A 23 8.25 -5.76 -3.33
CA GLN A 23 7.76 -4.67 -4.19
C GLN A 23 7.01 -5.22 -5.41
N GLU A 24 7.53 -6.27 -6.04
CA GLU A 24 6.90 -6.94 -7.18
C GLU A 24 5.56 -7.55 -6.78
N GLU A 25 5.49 -8.34 -5.71
CA GLU A 25 4.24 -8.94 -5.24
C GLU A 25 3.19 -7.89 -4.86
N PHE A 26 3.62 -6.79 -4.22
CA PHE A 26 2.74 -5.67 -3.89
C PHE A 26 2.16 -5.01 -5.15
N LEU A 27 2.99 -4.73 -6.16
CA LEU A 27 2.56 -4.17 -7.44
C LEU A 27 1.64 -5.12 -8.21
N GLU A 28 2.01 -6.40 -8.31
CA GLU A 28 1.24 -7.40 -9.01
C GLU A 28 -0.14 -7.59 -8.38
N THR A 29 -0.21 -7.61 -7.05
CA THR A 29 -1.48 -7.73 -6.31
C THR A 29 -2.38 -6.52 -6.58
N HIS A 30 -1.84 -5.29 -6.56
CA HIS A 30 -2.59 -4.09 -6.96
C HIS A 30 -3.14 -4.23 -8.38
N ASN A 31 -2.27 -4.59 -9.33
CA ASN A 31 -2.63 -4.68 -10.73
C ASN A 31 -3.62 -5.82 -11.02
N ALA A 32 -3.58 -6.90 -10.27
CA ALA A 32 -4.56 -7.99 -10.34
C ALA A 32 -5.95 -7.51 -9.87
N TYR A 33 -6.02 -6.70 -8.80
CA TYR A 33 -7.29 -6.11 -8.37
C TYR A 33 -7.79 -5.06 -9.35
N ARG A 34 -6.94 -4.12 -9.79
CA ARG A 34 -7.29 -3.09 -10.78
C ARG A 34 -7.84 -3.69 -12.08
N ALA A 35 -7.29 -4.82 -12.53
CA ALA A 35 -7.82 -5.54 -13.69
C ALA A 35 -9.28 -5.99 -13.52
N LYS A 36 -9.72 -6.38 -12.32
CA LYS A 36 -11.12 -6.75 -12.04
C LYS A 36 -12.09 -5.57 -12.21
N HIS A 37 -11.57 -4.36 -12.10
CA HIS A 37 -12.30 -3.10 -12.24
C HIS A 37 -12.10 -2.44 -13.61
N ASN A 38 -11.45 -3.12 -14.57
CA ASN A 38 -11.05 -2.54 -15.86
C ASN A 38 -10.24 -1.25 -15.73
N THR A 39 -9.48 -1.14 -14.64
CA THR A 39 -8.63 0.00 -14.33
C THR A 39 -7.21 -0.26 -14.87
N PRO A 40 -6.53 0.72 -15.52
CA PRO A 40 -5.17 0.55 -16.02
C PRO A 40 -4.17 0.13 -14.95
N LYS A 41 -3.13 -0.61 -15.34
CA LYS A 41 -2.05 -0.99 -14.41
C LYS A 41 -1.24 0.23 -13.96
N MET A 42 -0.75 0.18 -12.73
CA MET A 42 0.28 1.11 -12.25
C MET A 42 1.68 0.54 -12.51
N THR A 43 2.68 1.42 -12.39
CA THR A 43 4.11 1.05 -12.39
C THR A 43 4.77 1.44 -11.08
N LEU A 44 5.82 0.72 -10.67
CA LEU A 44 6.60 1.10 -9.49
C LEU A 44 7.42 2.36 -9.77
N ASN A 45 7.35 3.32 -8.86
CA ASN A 45 8.16 4.53 -8.87
C ASN A 45 9.10 4.53 -7.65
N GLN A 46 10.40 4.67 -7.91
CA GLN A 46 11.43 4.55 -6.87
C GLN A 46 11.45 5.74 -5.90
N GLU A 47 11.02 6.93 -6.32
CA GLU A 47 10.85 8.10 -5.44
C GLU A 47 9.73 7.85 -4.43
N LEU A 48 8.57 7.36 -4.91
CA LEU A 48 7.45 6.96 -4.04
C LEU A 48 7.86 5.83 -3.08
N THR A 49 8.60 4.83 -3.56
CA THR A 49 9.11 3.73 -2.72
C THR A 49 10.04 4.25 -1.62
N ALA A 50 10.95 5.16 -1.94
CA ALA A 50 11.84 5.75 -0.94
C ALA A 50 11.07 6.58 0.11
N SER A 51 10.09 7.36 -0.35
CA SER A 51 9.21 8.16 0.53
C SER A 51 8.37 7.26 1.45
N ALA A 52 7.72 6.24 0.88
CA ALA A 52 6.93 5.27 1.62
C ALA A 52 7.78 4.48 2.65
N GLN A 53 9.01 4.10 2.29
CA GLN A 53 9.94 3.44 3.21
C GLN A 53 10.28 4.32 4.41
N LYS A 54 10.66 5.58 4.14
CA LYS A 54 10.93 6.56 5.20
C LYS A 54 9.74 6.70 6.15
N TRP A 55 8.52 6.67 5.62
CA TRP A 55 7.32 6.76 6.45
C TRP A 55 7.07 5.49 7.25
N ALA A 56 7.21 4.30 6.64
CA ALA A 56 7.08 3.04 7.35
C ALA A 56 8.06 2.96 8.55
N ASP A 57 9.31 3.40 8.36
CA ASP A 57 10.31 3.46 9.42
C ASP A 57 9.89 4.40 10.55
N GLN A 58 9.31 5.56 10.21
CA GLN A 58 8.78 6.51 11.19
C GLN A 58 7.63 5.90 11.99
N LEU A 59 6.67 5.24 11.34
CA LEU A 59 5.53 4.59 12.01
C LEU A 59 5.99 3.50 12.98
N LEU A 60 7.01 2.73 12.59
CA LEU A 60 7.60 1.72 13.48
C LEU A 60 8.29 2.36 14.69
N ALA A 61 9.04 3.45 14.47
CA ALA A 61 9.76 4.18 15.51
C ALA A 61 8.83 4.85 16.52
N THR A 62 7.73 5.44 16.06
CA THR A 62 6.74 6.12 16.92
C THR A 62 5.64 5.21 17.42
N ASN A 63 5.48 4.03 16.82
CA ASN A 63 4.38 3.11 17.06
C ASN A 63 2.99 3.76 16.86
N THR A 64 2.84 4.54 15.81
CA THR A 64 1.58 5.24 15.48
C THR A 64 1.06 4.81 14.11
N MET A 65 -0.25 4.93 13.91
CA MET A 65 -0.92 4.73 12.61
C MET A 65 -1.47 6.08 12.16
N GLN A 66 -0.64 6.85 11.47
CA GLN A 66 -0.97 8.21 11.00
C GLN A 66 -0.43 8.44 9.60
N HIS A 67 -1.15 9.23 8.80
CA HIS A 67 -0.71 9.58 7.46
C HIS A 67 0.49 10.52 7.47
N SER A 68 1.34 10.41 6.45
CA SER A 68 2.44 11.34 6.21
C SER A 68 1.95 12.69 5.70
N GLU A 69 2.85 13.68 5.64
CA GLU A 69 2.58 14.99 5.04
C GLU A 69 2.79 15.01 3.51
N THR A 70 2.80 13.84 2.86
CA THR A 70 2.95 13.75 1.40
C THR A 70 1.74 14.33 0.66
N ALA A 71 1.97 14.84 -0.55
CA ALA A 71 0.91 15.23 -1.49
C ALA A 71 0.39 14.04 -2.32
N ASP A 72 1.09 12.91 -2.28
CA ASP A 72 0.68 11.68 -2.93
C ASP A 72 -0.46 10.99 -2.15
N GLY A 73 -1.19 10.09 -2.81
CA GLY A 73 -2.15 9.22 -2.10
C GLY A 73 -1.39 8.28 -1.17
N GLU A 74 -2.01 7.84 -0.07
CA GLU A 74 -1.35 6.96 0.89
C GLU A 74 -2.32 5.95 1.52
N ASN A 75 -1.89 4.69 1.58
CA ASN A 75 -2.51 3.65 2.39
C ASN A 75 -1.50 3.13 3.42
N ILE A 76 -1.97 2.84 4.64
CA ILE A 76 -1.14 2.29 5.71
C ILE A 76 -1.76 0.98 6.19
N TYR A 77 -0.91 -0.03 6.35
CA TYR A 77 -1.25 -1.31 6.96
C TYR A 77 -0.37 -1.52 8.18
N GLY A 78 -0.98 -1.91 9.30
CA GLY A 78 -0.30 -2.15 10.56
C GLY A 78 -0.70 -3.51 11.12
N MET A 79 0.28 -4.29 11.59
CA MET A 79 0.05 -5.56 12.27
C MET A 79 0.97 -5.72 13.47
N SER A 80 0.49 -6.39 14.52
CA SER A 80 1.27 -6.69 15.72
C SER A 80 0.96 -8.09 16.23
N SER A 81 1.99 -8.81 16.71
CA SER A 81 1.88 -10.17 17.20
C SER A 81 2.89 -10.44 18.33
N SER A 82 2.58 -11.42 19.18
CA SER A 82 3.52 -11.94 20.18
C SER A 82 4.57 -12.87 19.56
N ALA A 83 4.27 -13.47 18.41
CA ALA A 83 5.15 -14.31 17.62
C ALA A 83 5.79 -13.53 16.45
N PRO A 84 6.95 -13.97 15.93
CA PRO A 84 7.56 -13.34 14.76
C PRO A 84 6.62 -13.27 13.56
N ILE A 85 6.58 -12.12 12.89
CA ILE A 85 5.79 -11.86 11.69
C ILE A 85 6.72 -11.76 10.49
N LYS A 86 6.33 -12.40 9.39
CA LYS A 86 6.94 -12.18 8.07
C LYS A 86 5.85 -11.69 7.11
N PRO A 87 5.69 -10.37 6.93
CA PRO A 87 4.65 -9.83 6.07
C PRO A 87 5.02 -10.01 4.60
N THR A 88 3.99 -10.18 3.78
CA THR A 88 4.05 -10.24 2.33
C THR A 88 3.51 -8.95 1.72
N GLY A 89 3.90 -8.64 0.48
CA GLY A 89 3.36 -7.50 -0.24
C GLY A 89 1.86 -7.68 -0.46
N LYS A 90 1.44 -8.93 -0.72
CA LYS A 90 0.04 -9.30 -0.94
C LYS A 90 -0.88 -9.02 0.25
N GLU A 91 -0.46 -9.36 1.47
CA GLU A 91 -1.31 -9.27 2.67
C GLU A 91 -1.84 -7.84 2.92
N ALA A 92 -0.99 -6.82 2.77
CA ALA A 92 -1.40 -5.43 2.94
C ALA A 92 -2.46 -5.02 1.89
N VAL A 93 -2.23 -5.39 0.62
CA VAL A 93 -3.13 -5.05 -0.48
C VAL A 93 -4.47 -5.79 -0.38
N ASP A 94 -4.44 -7.06 0.00
CA ASP A 94 -5.65 -7.85 0.27
C ASP A 94 -6.50 -7.20 1.37
N SER A 95 -5.84 -6.76 2.46
CA SER A 95 -6.50 -6.09 3.57
C SER A 95 -7.22 -4.82 3.10
N TRP A 96 -6.52 -3.95 2.37
CA TRP A 96 -7.09 -2.72 1.82
C TRP A 96 -8.20 -2.98 0.81
N TYR A 97 -8.02 -3.93 -0.10
CA TYR A 97 -9.03 -4.26 -1.10
C TYR A 97 -10.29 -4.88 -0.47
N SER A 98 -10.17 -5.57 0.67
CA SER A 98 -11.29 -6.24 1.34
C SER A 98 -12.42 -5.28 1.74
N GLU A 99 -12.14 -3.98 1.86
CA GLU A 99 -13.12 -2.92 2.12
C GLU A 99 -14.15 -2.75 0.98
N ILE A 100 -13.91 -3.32 -0.21
CA ILE A 100 -14.88 -3.35 -1.31
C ILE A 100 -16.26 -3.86 -0.87
N LYS A 101 -16.30 -4.77 0.10
CA LYS A 101 -17.54 -5.35 0.65
C LYS A 101 -18.42 -4.29 1.35
N ASP A 102 -17.80 -3.21 1.83
CA ASP A 102 -18.43 -2.13 2.58
C ASP A 102 -18.69 -0.90 1.69
N TYR A 103 -18.15 -0.86 0.47
CA TYR A 103 -18.33 0.27 -0.46
C TYR A 103 -19.76 0.37 -1.01
N LYS A 104 -20.42 1.49 -0.69
CA LYS A 104 -21.78 1.79 -1.16
C LYS A 104 -21.79 2.31 -2.60
N TRP A 105 -21.86 1.39 -3.57
CA TRP A 105 -21.93 1.71 -5.00
C TRP A 105 -23.09 2.62 -5.42
N SER A 106 -24.20 2.63 -4.66
CA SER A 106 -25.35 3.51 -4.91
C SER A 106 -25.14 4.96 -4.47
N SER A 107 -24.10 5.22 -3.68
CA SER A 107 -23.73 6.53 -3.16
C SER A 107 -22.21 6.69 -3.25
N PRO A 108 -21.66 6.77 -4.47
CA PRO A 108 -20.22 6.90 -4.70
C PRO A 108 -19.67 8.16 -4.02
N GLY A 109 -18.53 8.02 -3.36
CA GLY A 109 -17.91 9.09 -2.58
C GLY A 109 -16.95 8.55 -1.54
N PHE A 110 -16.29 9.47 -0.84
CA PHE A 110 -15.41 9.14 0.28
C PHE A 110 -16.22 8.56 1.44
N GLN A 111 -15.80 7.39 1.93
CA GLN A 111 -16.34 6.76 3.13
C GLN A 111 -15.14 6.28 3.96
N SER A 112 -15.15 6.58 5.27
CA SER A 112 -14.01 6.34 6.17
C SER A 112 -13.48 4.91 6.11
N ASP A 113 -14.37 3.95 5.93
CA ASP A 113 -14.07 2.52 6.05
C ASP A 113 -13.74 1.87 4.69
N THR A 114 -13.64 2.68 3.62
CA THR A 114 -13.42 2.19 2.24
C THR A 114 -12.33 2.94 1.50
N GLY A 115 -11.68 3.90 2.17
CA GLY A 115 -10.67 4.77 1.58
C GLY A 115 -9.47 4.00 1.04
N HIS A 116 -9.08 2.89 1.68
CA HIS A 116 -7.97 2.10 1.18
C HIS A 116 -8.34 1.36 -0.09
N PHE A 117 -9.52 0.73 -0.13
CA PHE A 117 -10.04 0.10 -1.35
C PHE A 117 -10.11 1.10 -2.51
N THR A 118 -10.73 2.26 -2.30
CA THR A 118 -10.92 3.23 -3.39
C THR A 118 -9.60 3.75 -3.91
N GLN A 119 -8.57 3.89 -3.07
CA GLN A 119 -7.21 4.23 -3.50
C GLN A 119 -6.55 3.10 -4.32
N VAL A 120 -6.68 1.83 -3.91
CA VAL A 120 -6.12 0.68 -4.66
C VAL A 120 -6.63 0.66 -6.10
N VAL A 121 -7.93 0.89 -6.31
CA VAL A 121 -8.58 0.81 -7.63
C VAL A 121 -8.72 2.15 -8.34
N TRP A 122 -8.19 3.24 -7.77
CA TRP A 122 -8.34 4.59 -8.31
C TRP A 122 -7.79 4.70 -9.72
N LYS A 123 -8.68 4.93 -10.71
CA LYS A 123 -8.33 4.84 -12.13
C LYS A 123 -7.19 5.75 -12.56
N ASP A 124 -7.22 7.00 -12.12
CA ASP A 124 -6.27 8.02 -12.54
C ASP A 124 -4.89 7.87 -11.86
N SER A 125 -4.73 7.03 -10.82
CA SER A 125 -3.41 6.73 -10.23
C SER A 125 -2.61 5.81 -11.16
N THR A 126 -1.38 6.20 -11.50
CA THR A 126 -0.53 5.54 -12.51
C THR A 126 0.79 5.01 -11.95
N GLU A 127 1.24 5.57 -10.83
CA GLU A 127 2.49 5.22 -10.18
C GLU A 127 2.24 4.78 -8.74
N LEU A 128 3.03 3.82 -8.29
CA LEU A 128 2.94 3.20 -6.97
C LEU A 128 4.33 3.15 -6.34
N GLY A 129 4.42 3.43 -5.05
CA GLY A 129 5.60 3.12 -4.23
C GLY A 129 5.18 2.35 -2.99
N VAL A 130 6.13 1.61 -2.40
CA VAL A 130 5.87 0.85 -1.18
C VAL A 130 7.07 0.87 -0.22
N GLY A 131 6.77 1.00 1.07
CA GLY A 131 7.71 0.85 2.18
C GLY A 131 7.25 -0.23 3.15
N LEU A 132 8.20 -0.94 3.76
CA LEU A 132 7.94 -1.93 4.81
C LEU A 132 8.92 -1.69 5.97
N ALA A 133 8.42 -1.60 7.20
CA ALA A 133 9.25 -1.57 8.40
C ALA A 133 8.75 -2.61 9.41
N THR A 134 9.67 -3.34 10.04
CA THR A 134 9.32 -4.28 11.10
C THR A 134 10.44 -4.48 12.11
N ASP A 135 10.08 -4.72 13.38
CA ASP A 135 10.98 -5.18 14.44
C ASP A 135 10.85 -6.69 14.71
N GLY A 136 10.19 -7.41 13.79
CA GLY A 136 9.87 -8.83 13.88
C GLY A 136 8.55 -9.11 14.59
N LYS A 137 7.97 -8.18 15.37
CA LYS A 137 6.68 -8.36 16.06
C LYS A 137 5.63 -7.34 15.64
N ARG A 138 6.07 -6.17 15.21
CA ARG A 138 5.26 -5.09 14.65
C ARG A 138 5.63 -4.90 13.20
N VAL A 139 4.65 -4.69 12.34
CA VAL A 139 4.81 -4.48 10.91
C VAL A 139 4.04 -3.22 10.53
N PHE A 140 4.69 -2.37 9.74
CA PHE A 140 4.05 -1.27 9.04
C PHE A 140 4.38 -1.37 7.56
N VAL A 141 3.34 -1.35 6.71
CA VAL A 141 3.46 -1.25 5.25
C VAL A 141 2.79 0.04 4.82
N VAL A 142 3.49 0.84 4.02
CA VAL A 142 2.99 2.11 3.48
C VAL A 142 2.97 1.97 1.96
N GLY A 143 1.82 2.19 1.33
CA GLY A 143 1.68 2.33 -0.11
C GLY A 143 1.44 3.80 -0.47
N GLN A 144 2.19 4.35 -1.42
CA GLN A 144 1.98 5.71 -1.92
C GLN A 144 1.63 5.72 -3.41
N TYR A 145 0.72 6.60 -3.82
CA TYR A 145 0.05 6.57 -5.12
C TYR A 145 0.12 7.94 -5.80
N ARG A 146 0.53 7.97 -7.07
CA ARG A 146 0.60 9.21 -7.85
C ARG A 146 -0.07 9.06 -9.21
N PRO A 147 -0.93 10.01 -9.62
CA PRO A 147 -1.60 11.02 -8.79
C PRO A 147 -2.39 10.43 -7.61
N ALA A 148 -2.62 11.24 -6.57
CA ALA A 148 -3.40 10.86 -5.40
C ALA A 148 -4.84 10.49 -5.76
N GLY A 149 -5.36 9.46 -5.09
CA GLY A 149 -6.76 9.06 -5.16
C GLY A 149 -7.64 9.79 -4.14
N ASN A 150 -8.87 9.30 -3.98
CA ASN A 150 -9.82 9.75 -2.94
C ASN A 150 -10.13 11.26 -2.94
N MET A 151 -9.97 11.92 -4.10
CA MET A 151 -10.30 13.33 -4.26
C MET A 151 -11.81 13.54 -4.08
N ASN A 152 -12.20 14.21 -2.99
CA ASN A 152 -13.60 14.41 -2.61
C ASN A 152 -14.26 15.57 -3.38
N MET A 153 -14.26 15.45 -4.70
CA MET A 153 -14.88 16.39 -5.63
C MET A 153 -16.06 15.71 -6.35
N PRO A 154 -17.13 16.44 -6.70
CA PRO A 154 -18.28 15.86 -7.41
C PRO A 154 -17.87 15.07 -8.66
N GLY A 155 -18.33 13.82 -8.78
CA GLY A 155 -18.09 12.96 -9.96
C GLY A 155 -16.74 12.24 -9.99
N TYR A 156 -15.80 12.53 -9.08
CA TYR A 156 -14.46 11.92 -9.11
C TYR A 156 -14.48 10.43 -8.76
N PHE A 157 -15.30 10.04 -7.78
CA PHE A 157 -15.41 8.63 -7.38
C PHE A 157 -16.08 7.79 -8.47
N GLU A 158 -17.10 8.31 -9.13
CA GLU A 158 -17.79 7.66 -10.25
C GLU A 158 -16.87 7.43 -11.44
N LYS A 159 -15.99 8.40 -11.71
CA LYS A 159 -14.99 8.30 -12.77
C LYS A 159 -13.88 7.29 -12.43
N ASN A 160 -13.48 7.21 -11.16
CA ASN A 160 -12.25 6.53 -10.75
C ASN A 160 -12.44 5.18 -10.07
N VAL A 161 -13.60 4.91 -9.47
CA VAL A 161 -13.90 3.67 -8.75
C VAL A 161 -14.94 2.89 -9.56
N CYS A 162 -14.44 2.12 -10.53
CA CYS A 162 -15.30 1.35 -11.44
C CYS A 162 -15.87 0.11 -10.72
N PRO A 163 -17.12 -0.33 -10.97
CA PRO A 163 -17.61 -1.61 -10.47
C PRO A 163 -16.89 -2.81 -11.13
N LEU A 164 -16.97 -3.98 -10.49
CA LEU A 164 -16.44 -5.23 -11.05
C LEU A 164 -16.99 -5.50 -12.45
N GLY A 165 -16.11 -5.80 -13.40
CA GLY A 165 -16.48 -6.23 -14.75
C GLY A 165 -17.19 -5.18 -15.63
N LYS A 166 -17.43 -3.95 -15.15
CA LYS A 166 -18.01 -2.90 -16.01
C LYS A 166 -16.94 -2.29 -16.89
N ILE A 167 -17.11 -2.41 -18.20
CA ILE A 167 -16.42 -1.56 -19.17
C ILE A 167 -17.14 -0.20 -19.11
N LEU A 168 -16.47 0.85 -18.63
CA LEU A 168 -17.02 2.20 -18.79
C LEU A 168 -17.14 2.49 -20.29
N PRO A 169 -18.24 3.09 -20.77
CA PRO A 169 -18.31 3.53 -22.14
C PRO A 169 -17.13 4.47 -22.40
N LEU A 170 -16.31 4.11 -23.39
CA LEU A 170 -15.27 4.99 -23.90
C LEU A 170 -16.01 6.24 -24.40
N PHE A 171 -15.72 7.40 -23.82
CA PHE A 171 -16.15 8.66 -24.41
C PHE A 171 -15.46 8.78 -25.78
N GLU A 172 -16.25 8.90 -26.85
CA GLU A 172 -15.82 9.25 -28.21
C GLU A 172 -15.21 10.66 -28.27
#